data_AF-A0A3Q8RRJ8-F1
#
_entry.id   AF-A0A3Q8RRJ8-F1
#
_cell.length_a   1.000
_cell.length_b   1.000
_cell.length_c   1.000
_cell.angle_alpha   90.00
_cell.angle_beta   90.00
_cell.angle_gamma   90.00
#
_symmetry.space_group_name_H-M   'P 1'
#
loop_
_entity.id
_entity.type
_entity.pdbx_description
1 polymer ?
#
loop_
_entity_poly.entity_id
_entity_poly.type
_entity_poly.pdbx_seq_one_letter_code
_entity_poly.pdbx_strand_id
1 'polypeptide(L)'
;MRNHTYIKLVCYTVLFVVITVSCKHKEHEYHSITDKIEAESKNYKGVSISSKKYLEGMKMMEVTENEITFLIPTRKDKIKSYKCTECHTQPLAKMQTKDIKKAHWNVKLEHASLNTMNCITCHDGNNMDNLKSITGHSIDLNTSYKLCSQCHQKQYKDWTGGAHGKRIESWASPRASMTCVNCHNPHSPSFDTKWPARFNTQKIKERK
;
A
#
# COMPACT_ATOMS: atom_id res chain seq x y z
N MET A 1 54.80 31.40 -51.70
CA MET A 1 54.85 30.89 -50.31
C MET A 1 53.66 31.31 -49.43
N ARG A 2 52.97 32.44 -49.68
CA ARG A 2 51.88 32.95 -48.82
C ARG A 2 50.53 32.21 -48.94
N ASN A 3 50.22 31.62 -50.10
CA ASN A 3 48.96 30.90 -50.33
C ASN A 3 48.89 29.55 -49.60
N HIS A 4 50.01 28.83 -49.47
CA HIS A 4 50.05 27.57 -48.71
C HIS A 4 49.83 27.78 -47.21
N THR A 5 50.27 28.91 -46.66
CA THR A 5 50.05 29.26 -45.25
C THR A 5 48.58 29.57 -44.98
N TYR A 6 47.91 30.27 -45.90
CA TYR A 6 46.47 30.56 -45.82
C TYR A 6 45.61 29.29 -45.93
N ILE A 7 45.94 28.40 -46.86
CA ILE A 7 45.24 27.10 -47.02
C ILE A 7 45.41 26.24 -45.76
N LYS A 8 46.61 26.20 -45.18
CA LYS A 8 46.84 25.49 -43.91
C LYS A 8 46.04 26.11 -42.76
N LEU A 9 45.98 27.44 -42.66
CA LEU A 9 45.21 28.13 -41.62
C LEU A 9 43.71 27.81 -41.75
N VAL A 10 43.17 27.88 -42.97
CA VAL A 10 41.76 27.53 -43.25
C VAL A 10 41.49 26.07 -42.91
N CYS A 11 42.35 25.14 -43.33
CA CYS A 11 42.22 23.72 -42.98
C CYS A 11 42.26 23.49 -41.47
N TYR A 12 43.14 24.18 -40.72
CA TYR A 12 43.17 24.07 -39.26
C TYR A 12 41.91 24.64 -38.60
N THR A 13 41.37 25.75 -39.11
CA THR A 13 40.11 26.30 -38.59
C THR A 13 38.91 25.40 -38.90
N VAL A 14 38.84 24.81 -40.10
CA VAL A 14 37.79 23.87 -40.46
C VAL A 14 37.92 22.59 -39.63
N LEU A 15 39.13 22.07 -39.43
CA LEU A 15 39.37 20.91 -38.57
C LEU A 15 38.97 21.19 -37.12
N PHE A 16 39.29 22.37 -36.59
CA PHE A 16 38.89 22.78 -35.25
C PHE A 16 37.37 22.89 -35.11
N VAL A 17 36.69 23.48 -36.11
CA VAL A 17 35.21 23.54 -36.16
C VAL A 17 34.62 22.13 -36.22
N VAL A 18 35.15 21.25 -37.07
CA VAL A 18 34.69 19.85 -37.16
C VAL A 18 34.89 19.11 -35.82
N ILE A 19 36.03 19.28 -35.14
CA ILE A 19 36.28 18.69 -33.82
C ILE A 19 35.27 19.21 -32.79
N THR A 20 35.00 20.52 -32.77
CA THR A 20 34.02 21.10 -31.82
C THR A 20 32.57 20.70 -32.10
N VAL A 21 32.22 20.41 -33.36
CA VAL A 21 30.88 19.95 -33.76
C VAL A 21 30.72 18.44 -33.52
N SER A 22 31.78 17.64 -33.72
CA SER A 22 31.78 16.20 -33.43
C SER A 22 31.63 15.89 -31.93
N CYS A 23 32.05 16.77 -31.04
CA CYS A 23 31.87 16.60 -29.58
C CYS A 23 30.44 16.93 -29.09
N LYS A 24 29.51 17.33 -29.96
CA LYS A 24 28.10 17.57 -29.60
C LYS A 24 27.18 16.36 -29.79
N HIS A 25 27.71 15.14 -29.81
CA HIS A 25 26.87 13.94 -29.66
C HIS A 25 26.50 13.73 -28.19
N LYS A 26 25.30 14.21 -27.81
CA LYS A 26 24.64 13.88 -26.54
C LYS A 26 24.08 12.44 -26.55
N GLU A 27 24.81 11.47 -27.10
CA GLU A 27 24.32 10.08 -27.20
C GLU A 27 24.43 9.30 -25.88
N HIS A 28 25.01 9.89 -24.83
CA HIS A 28 25.31 9.23 -23.55
C HIS A 28 24.96 10.06 -22.31
N GLU A 29 23.84 10.79 -22.29
CA GLU A 29 23.47 11.58 -21.09
C GLU A 29 23.08 10.66 -19.90
N TYR A 30 22.74 9.39 -20.16
CA TYR A 30 22.35 8.41 -19.16
C TYR A 30 23.00 7.04 -19.42
N HIS A 31 23.63 6.45 -18.40
CA HIS A 31 24.27 5.14 -18.50
C HIS A 31 23.29 3.98 -18.25
N SER A 32 22.12 4.27 -17.67
CA SER A 32 21.04 3.32 -17.42
C SER A 32 19.66 3.99 -17.45
N ILE A 33 18.60 3.17 -17.52
CA ILE A 33 17.21 3.65 -17.40
C ILE A 33 16.98 4.31 -16.03
N THR A 34 17.61 3.78 -14.98
CA THR A 34 17.53 4.36 -13.63
C THR A 34 18.14 5.76 -13.57
N ASP A 35 19.29 5.98 -14.20
CA ASP A 35 19.92 7.31 -14.24
C ASP A 35 19.04 8.32 -14.97
N LYS A 36 18.41 7.88 -16.06
CA LYS A 36 17.46 8.69 -16.81
C LYS A 36 16.24 9.06 -15.96
N ILE A 37 15.63 8.08 -15.29
CA ILE A 37 14.48 8.32 -14.41
C ILE A 37 14.88 9.28 -13.29
N GLU A 38 16.04 9.09 -12.65
CA GLU A 38 16.51 9.96 -11.57
C GLU A 38 16.73 11.40 -12.06
N ALA A 39 17.41 11.57 -13.18
CA ALA A 39 17.68 12.90 -13.73
C ALA A 39 16.41 13.62 -14.19
N GLU A 40 15.50 12.94 -14.89
CA GLU A 40 14.25 13.53 -15.37
C GLU A 40 13.25 13.79 -14.22
N SER A 41 13.29 12.97 -13.16
CA SER A 41 12.41 13.15 -11.99
C SER A 41 12.83 14.31 -11.08
N LYS A 42 14.11 14.75 -11.08
CA LYS A 42 14.57 15.91 -10.31
C LYS A 42 13.78 17.20 -10.59
N ASN A 43 13.28 17.35 -11.82
CA ASN A 43 12.51 18.53 -12.26
C ASN A 43 10.99 18.34 -12.16
N TYR A 44 10.52 17.18 -11.70
CA TYR A 44 9.09 16.91 -11.58
C TYR A 44 8.50 17.69 -10.39
N LYS A 45 7.66 18.69 -10.69
CA LYS A 45 6.99 19.53 -9.68
C LYS A 45 5.62 19.02 -9.24
N GLY A 46 5.31 17.75 -9.49
CA GLY A 46 3.98 17.19 -9.26
C GLY A 46 2.98 17.50 -10.38
N VAL A 47 1.72 17.16 -10.13
CA VAL A 47 0.57 17.49 -10.99
C VAL A 47 -0.30 18.54 -10.30
N SER A 48 -0.99 19.37 -11.09
CA SER A 48 -1.92 20.39 -10.56
C SER A 48 -3.20 19.81 -9.94
N ILE A 49 -3.51 18.55 -10.25
CA ILE A 49 -4.69 17.85 -9.73
C ILE A 49 -4.47 17.41 -8.28
N SER A 50 -5.54 17.48 -7.47
CA SER A 50 -5.51 17.04 -6.08
C SER A 50 -6.67 16.09 -5.77
N SER A 51 -6.40 15.12 -4.90
CA SER A 51 -7.39 14.19 -4.38
C SER A 51 -8.28 14.79 -3.29
N LYS A 52 -7.94 15.95 -2.72
CA LYS A 52 -8.65 16.53 -1.55
C LYS A 52 -10.16 16.63 -1.77
N LYS A 53 -10.59 17.16 -2.93
CA LYS A 53 -12.00 17.31 -3.27
C LYS A 53 -12.77 15.98 -3.25
N TYR A 54 -12.14 14.89 -3.69
CA TYR A 54 -12.78 13.59 -3.77
C TYR A 54 -12.82 12.86 -2.43
N LEU A 55 -11.96 13.24 -1.49
CA LEU A 55 -11.87 12.65 -0.15
C LEU A 55 -12.72 13.38 0.89
N GLU A 56 -13.34 14.50 0.50
CA GLU A 56 -14.16 15.32 1.38
C GLU A 56 -15.35 14.53 1.94
N GLY A 57 -15.59 14.66 3.25
CA GLY A 57 -16.65 13.93 3.96
C GLY A 57 -16.32 12.48 4.30
N MET A 58 -15.21 11.91 3.81
CA MET A 58 -14.76 10.59 4.24
C MET A 58 -14.04 10.65 5.58
N LYS A 59 -14.32 9.68 6.46
CA LYS A 59 -13.57 9.51 7.72
C LYS A 59 -12.24 8.84 7.41
N MET A 60 -11.22 9.67 7.27
CA MET A 60 -9.85 9.25 6.96
C MET A 60 -8.93 9.67 8.10
N MET A 61 -7.82 8.96 8.23
CA MET A 61 -6.72 9.35 9.10
C MET A 61 -5.41 9.29 8.32
N GLU A 62 -4.50 10.19 8.68
CA GLU A 62 -3.14 10.19 8.15
C GLU A 62 -2.28 9.16 8.89
N VAL A 63 -1.45 8.45 8.13
CA VAL A 63 -0.45 7.52 8.64
C VAL A 63 0.86 7.73 7.91
N THR A 64 1.96 7.47 8.62
CA THR A 64 3.32 7.51 8.08
C THR A 64 3.95 6.14 8.29
N GLU A 65 4.30 5.48 7.20
CA GLU A 65 4.95 4.16 7.22
C GLU A 65 6.12 4.16 6.24
N ASN A 66 7.30 3.73 6.69
CA ASN A 66 8.54 3.75 5.89
C ASN A 66 8.79 5.10 5.20
N GLU A 67 8.67 6.21 5.97
CA GLU A 67 8.83 7.60 5.48
C GLU A 67 7.78 8.06 4.45
N ILE A 68 6.77 7.23 4.16
CA ILE A 68 5.68 7.55 3.23
C ILE A 68 4.44 7.92 4.04
N THR A 69 3.98 9.16 3.87
CA THR A 69 2.74 9.66 4.47
C THR A 69 1.56 9.56 3.49
N PHE A 70 0.43 9.03 3.96
CA PHE A 70 -0.79 8.88 3.16
C PHE A 70 -2.03 8.70 4.05
N LEU A 71 -3.21 8.74 3.44
CA LEU A 71 -4.49 8.60 4.13
C LEU A 71 -5.02 7.17 4.07
N ILE A 72 -5.63 6.72 5.16
CA ILE A 72 -6.38 5.46 5.25
C ILE A 72 -7.77 5.70 5.83
N PRO A 73 -8.79 4.90 5.47
CA PRO A 73 -10.10 4.99 6.09
C PRO A 73 -10.05 4.52 7.54
N THR A 74 -10.80 5.18 8.43
CA THR A 74 -10.98 4.68 9.79
C THR A 74 -11.81 3.38 9.78
N ARG A 75 -11.56 2.51 10.77
CA ARG A 75 -12.22 1.21 10.90
C ARG A 75 -13.27 1.19 12.00
N LYS A 76 -13.01 1.84 13.14
CA LYS A 76 -13.85 1.79 14.35
C LYS A 76 -15.28 2.24 14.07
N ASP A 77 -15.47 3.29 13.28
CA ASP A 77 -16.79 3.80 12.90
C ASP A 77 -17.57 2.86 11.97
N LYS A 78 -16.91 1.87 11.37
CA LYS A 78 -17.51 0.83 10.52
C LYS A 78 -17.78 -0.47 11.29
N ILE A 79 -17.53 -0.51 12.59
CA ILE A 79 -17.84 -1.66 13.45
C ILE A 79 -19.20 -1.39 14.10
N LYS A 80 -20.18 -2.25 13.83
CA LYS A 80 -21.58 -2.05 14.24
C LYS A 80 -21.76 -1.92 15.77
N SER A 81 -20.92 -2.59 16.56
CA SER A 81 -21.03 -2.67 18.02
C SER A 81 -19.74 -2.24 18.71
N TYR A 82 -19.19 -1.10 18.30
CA TYR A 82 -18.09 -0.43 19.01
C TYR A 82 -18.68 0.66 19.93
N LYS A 83 -18.29 0.77 21.20
CA LYS A 83 -17.12 0.13 21.86
C LYS A 83 -17.39 -1.28 22.39
N CYS A 84 -16.40 -2.15 22.26
CA CYS A 84 -16.46 -3.54 22.69
C CYS A 84 -16.56 -3.65 24.23
N THR A 85 -15.89 -2.72 24.94
CA THR A 85 -15.86 -2.68 26.41
C THR A 85 -17.21 -2.35 27.05
N GLU A 86 -18.21 -1.93 26.28
CA GLU A 86 -19.59 -1.76 26.78
C GLU A 86 -20.18 -3.10 27.24
N CYS A 87 -19.81 -4.20 26.58
CA CYS A 87 -20.17 -5.55 27.00
C CYS A 87 -18.99 -6.29 27.65
N HIS A 88 -17.76 -6.03 27.21
CA HIS A 88 -16.55 -6.65 27.74
C HIS A 88 -15.97 -5.83 28.91
N THR A 89 -16.66 -5.88 30.05
CA THR A 89 -16.36 -5.08 31.24
C THR A 89 -15.20 -5.60 32.10
N GLN A 90 -14.72 -6.81 31.82
CA GLN A 90 -13.58 -7.43 32.49
C GLN A 90 -12.78 -8.29 31.49
N PRO A 91 -11.53 -8.69 31.82
CA PRO A 91 -10.74 -9.54 30.94
C PRO A 91 -11.49 -10.80 30.50
N LEU A 92 -11.34 -11.18 29.22
CA LEU A 92 -12.03 -12.32 28.62
C LEU A 92 -11.87 -13.61 29.43
N ALA A 93 -10.69 -13.85 30.00
CA ALA A 93 -10.42 -15.03 30.84
C ALA A 93 -11.34 -15.12 32.07
N LYS A 94 -11.85 -13.99 32.58
CA LYS A 94 -12.78 -13.93 33.72
C LYS A 94 -14.26 -13.98 33.29
N MET A 95 -14.55 -13.80 32.00
CA MET A 95 -15.90 -13.87 31.44
C MET A 95 -16.25 -15.24 30.85
N GLN A 96 -15.27 -16.14 30.71
CA GLN A 96 -15.48 -17.47 30.13
C GLN A 96 -16.22 -18.38 31.12
N THR A 97 -17.47 -18.72 30.81
CA THR A 97 -18.29 -19.69 31.55
C THR A 97 -18.70 -20.84 30.63
N LYS A 98 -18.82 -22.06 31.16
CA LYS A 98 -19.11 -23.28 30.37
C LYS A 98 -20.45 -23.23 29.61
N ASP A 99 -21.44 -22.51 30.12
CA ASP A 99 -22.85 -22.67 29.69
C ASP A 99 -23.46 -21.44 29.00
N ILE A 100 -22.65 -20.45 28.59
CA ILE A 100 -23.15 -19.24 27.91
C ILE A 100 -22.83 -19.28 26.41
N LYS A 101 -23.85 -19.08 25.58
CA LYS A 101 -23.68 -18.89 24.13
C LYS A 101 -22.88 -17.60 23.89
N LYS A 102 -21.68 -17.74 23.34
CA LYS A 102 -20.79 -16.60 23.01
C LYS A 102 -21.50 -15.63 22.06
N ALA A 103 -21.42 -14.32 22.30
CA ALA A 103 -22.02 -13.31 21.43
C ALA A 103 -21.52 -13.39 19.96
N HIS A 104 -20.26 -13.81 19.78
CA HIS A 104 -19.61 -13.98 18.48
C HIS A 104 -19.63 -15.44 17.97
N TRP A 105 -20.68 -16.20 18.30
CA TRP A 105 -20.79 -17.63 17.96
C TRP A 105 -20.77 -17.93 16.45
N ASN A 106 -21.04 -16.94 15.61
CA ASN A 106 -21.07 -17.05 14.15
C ASN A 106 -19.73 -16.69 13.48
N VAL A 107 -18.67 -16.40 14.25
CA VAL A 107 -17.34 -16.09 13.72
C VAL A 107 -16.45 -17.32 13.83
N LYS A 108 -15.94 -17.79 12.69
CA LYS A 108 -14.97 -18.89 12.60
C LYS A 108 -13.61 -18.34 12.14
N LEU A 109 -12.55 -18.78 12.79
CA LEU A 109 -11.17 -18.42 12.42
C LEU A 109 -10.64 -19.43 11.39
N GLU A 110 -10.50 -18.98 10.16
CA GLU A 110 -9.98 -19.72 8.99
C GLU A 110 -8.72 -19.01 8.47
N HIS A 111 -7.69 -18.93 9.32
CA HIS A 111 -6.47 -18.19 8.99
C HIS A 111 -5.20 -19.00 9.28
N ALA A 112 -5.01 -19.39 10.54
CA ALA A 112 -3.97 -20.33 10.95
C ALA A 112 -4.61 -21.45 11.77
N SER A 113 -3.86 -22.53 12.00
CA SER A 113 -4.33 -23.62 12.86
C SER A 113 -4.63 -23.09 14.27
N LEU A 114 -5.62 -23.68 14.96
CA LEU A 114 -5.97 -23.29 16.34
C LEU A 114 -4.81 -23.49 17.33
N ASN A 115 -3.84 -24.34 17.00
CA ASN A 115 -2.62 -24.54 17.79
C ASN A 115 -1.60 -23.40 17.60
N THR A 116 -1.73 -22.63 16.52
CA THR A 116 -0.83 -21.51 16.20
C THR A 116 -1.44 -20.16 16.59
N MET A 117 -2.72 -19.96 16.25
CA MET A 117 -3.41 -18.69 16.53
C MET A 117 -4.83 -18.94 17.00
N ASN A 118 -5.28 -18.09 17.92
CA ASN A 118 -6.66 -18.01 18.36
C ASN A 118 -7.10 -16.53 18.42
N CYS A 119 -8.31 -16.28 18.94
CA CYS A 119 -8.86 -14.93 18.99
C CYS A 119 -7.94 -13.93 19.73
N ILE A 120 -7.34 -14.35 20.84
CA ILE A 120 -6.51 -13.48 21.70
C ILE A 120 -5.05 -13.38 21.21
N THR A 121 -4.68 -14.10 20.15
CA THR A 121 -3.42 -13.85 19.44
C THR A 121 -3.44 -12.49 18.77
N CYS A 122 -4.61 -12.07 18.29
CA CYS A 122 -4.82 -10.83 17.54
C CYS A 122 -5.54 -9.77 18.37
N HIS A 123 -6.53 -10.17 19.17
CA HIS A 123 -7.29 -9.28 20.03
C HIS A 123 -6.67 -9.19 21.43
N ASP A 124 -6.71 -8.00 22.04
CA ASP A 124 -6.32 -7.88 23.42
C ASP A 124 -7.44 -8.40 24.34
N GLY A 125 -7.23 -9.58 24.94
CA GLY A 125 -8.19 -10.18 25.86
C GLY A 125 -8.42 -9.39 27.15
N ASN A 126 -7.55 -8.42 27.48
CA ASN A 126 -7.74 -7.50 28.60
C ASN A 126 -8.47 -6.21 28.20
N ASN A 127 -8.46 -5.86 26.91
CA ASN A 127 -9.10 -4.68 26.38
C ASN A 127 -9.59 -4.90 24.93
N MET A 128 -10.84 -5.33 24.81
CA MET A 128 -11.41 -5.71 23.51
C MET A 128 -11.61 -4.55 22.52
N ASP A 129 -11.42 -3.29 22.96
CA ASP A 129 -11.39 -2.14 22.05
C ASP A 129 -10.12 -2.07 21.21
N ASN A 130 -9.11 -2.88 21.55
CA ASN A 130 -7.80 -2.89 20.92
C ASN A 130 -7.41 -4.29 20.41
N LEU A 131 -6.46 -4.27 19.48
CA LEU A 131 -5.70 -5.43 19.05
C LEU A 131 -4.40 -5.52 19.86
N LYS A 132 -3.74 -6.66 19.79
CA LYS A 132 -2.47 -6.92 20.49
C LYS A 132 -1.45 -7.48 19.51
N SER A 133 -0.22 -6.96 19.55
CA SER A 133 0.91 -7.52 18.81
C SER A 133 1.33 -8.88 19.39
N ILE A 134 2.13 -9.64 18.65
CA ILE A 134 2.68 -10.92 19.14
C ILE A 134 3.60 -10.74 20.36
N THR A 135 4.19 -9.55 20.52
CA THR A 135 5.00 -9.16 21.68
C THR A 135 4.19 -8.46 22.77
N GLY A 136 2.91 -8.22 22.54
CA GLY A 136 1.96 -7.71 23.52
C GLY A 136 1.71 -6.21 23.55
N HIS A 137 2.19 -5.46 22.57
CA HIS A 137 1.86 -4.05 22.42
C HIS A 137 0.42 -3.86 21.94
N SER A 138 -0.25 -2.83 22.45
CA SER A 138 -1.58 -2.47 22.00
C SER A 138 -1.55 -1.87 20.60
N ILE A 139 -2.49 -2.27 19.75
CA ILE A 139 -2.67 -1.79 18.39
C ILE A 139 -4.10 -1.29 18.24
N ASP A 140 -4.28 -0.05 17.78
CA ASP A 140 -5.61 0.51 17.51
C ASP A 140 -6.26 -0.18 16.31
N LEU A 141 -7.56 -0.48 16.40
CA LEU A 141 -8.36 -1.10 15.33
C LEU A 141 -8.31 -0.33 14.00
N ASN A 142 -8.16 1.00 14.01
CA ASN A 142 -7.98 1.81 12.80
C ASN A 142 -6.64 1.51 12.09
N THR A 143 -5.64 1.05 12.85
CA THR A 143 -4.29 0.71 12.36
C THR A 143 -4.06 -0.80 12.33
N SER A 144 -5.12 -1.60 12.13
CA SER A 144 -5.05 -3.06 12.17
C SER A 144 -4.04 -3.66 11.18
N TYR A 145 -3.65 -2.93 10.13
CA TYR A 145 -2.58 -3.33 9.21
C TYR A 145 -1.23 -3.58 9.92
N LYS A 146 -0.98 -2.92 11.06
CA LYS A 146 0.21 -3.15 11.90
C LYS A 146 0.23 -4.54 12.51
N LEU A 147 -0.94 -5.13 12.78
CA LEU A 147 -1.03 -6.51 13.23
C LEU A 147 -0.63 -7.47 12.10
N CYS A 148 -1.16 -7.22 10.89
CA CYS A 148 -0.91 -8.03 9.70
C CYS A 148 0.57 -7.99 9.28
N SER A 149 1.22 -6.83 9.39
CA SER A 149 2.60 -6.65 8.94
C SER A 149 3.58 -7.53 9.71
N GLN A 150 3.30 -7.89 10.96
CA GLN A 150 4.17 -8.77 11.78
C GLN A 150 4.54 -10.09 11.09
N CYS A 151 3.66 -10.62 10.22
CA CYS A 151 3.93 -11.82 9.43
C CYS A 151 3.90 -11.56 7.91
N HIS A 152 2.99 -10.70 7.43
CA HIS A 152 2.81 -10.42 5.99
C HIS A 152 3.65 -9.23 5.51
N GLN A 153 4.95 -9.29 5.76
CA GLN A 153 5.90 -8.21 5.47
C GLN A 153 5.95 -7.84 3.98
N LYS A 154 5.85 -8.81 3.07
CA LYS A 154 5.87 -8.54 1.62
C LYS A 154 4.66 -7.70 1.20
N GLN A 155 3.46 -8.15 1.55
CA GLN A 155 2.21 -7.45 1.23
C GLN A 155 2.16 -6.08 1.90
N TYR A 156 2.67 -5.99 3.13
CA TYR A 156 2.80 -4.72 3.85
C TYR A 156 3.71 -3.74 3.10
N LYS A 157 4.91 -4.15 2.68
CA LYS A 157 5.82 -3.32 1.89
C LYS A 157 5.17 -2.87 0.57
N ASP A 158 4.57 -3.79 -0.16
CA ASP A 158 3.86 -3.49 -1.41
C ASP A 158 2.70 -2.48 -1.17
N TRP A 159 2.00 -2.59 -0.04
CA TRP A 159 0.92 -1.67 0.35
C TRP A 159 1.43 -0.27 0.72
N THR A 160 2.50 -0.20 1.52
CA THR A 160 3.15 1.07 1.86
C THR A 160 3.65 1.78 0.60
N GLY A 161 4.25 1.06 -0.35
CA GLY A 161 4.67 1.60 -1.66
C GLY A 161 3.51 1.87 -2.64
N GLY A 162 2.30 1.41 -2.34
CA GLY A 162 1.11 1.64 -3.16
C GLY A 162 0.94 0.68 -4.36
N ALA A 163 1.75 -0.37 -4.44
CA ALA A 163 1.57 -1.48 -5.37
C ALA A 163 0.47 -2.46 -4.92
N HIS A 164 0.17 -2.48 -3.63
CA HIS A 164 -0.91 -3.26 -3.03
C HIS A 164 -1.93 -2.34 -2.32
N GLY A 165 -3.16 -2.83 -2.19
CA GLY A 165 -4.28 -2.06 -1.66
C GLY A 165 -4.91 -1.16 -2.72
N LYS A 166 -6.23 -1.04 -2.66
CA LYS A 166 -6.98 -0.24 -3.62
C LYS A 166 -6.90 1.24 -3.22
N ARG A 167 -6.45 2.09 -4.15
CA ARG A 167 -6.54 3.56 -3.97
C ARG A 167 -8.01 4.00 -3.96
N ILE A 168 -8.29 5.00 -3.13
CA ILE A 168 -9.62 5.56 -2.95
C ILE A 168 -9.75 6.80 -3.82
N GLU A 169 -10.76 6.81 -4.69
CA GLU A 169 -11.14 7.85 -5.67
C GLU A 169 -10.09 8.23 -6.74
N SER A 170 -8.86 8.56 -6.36
CA SER A 170 -7.90 9.24 -7.23
C SER A 170 -6.45 8.75 -7.06
N TRP A 171 -5.64 8.95 -8.11
CA TRP A 171 -4.19 8.69 -8.09
C TRP A 171 -3.35 9.93 -7.74
N ALA A 172 -3.97 11.11 -7.62
CA ALA A 172 -3.31 12.35 -7.24
C ALA A 172 -3.01 12.42 -5.74
N SER A 173 -2.25 13.44 -5.31
CA SER A 173 -1.97 13.70 -3.89
C SER A 173 -3.12 14.44 -3.19
N PRO A 174 -3.40 14.18 -1.90
CA PRO A 174 -2.81 13.12 -1.09
C PRO A 174 -3.28 11.73 -1.52
N ARG A 175 -2.39 10.73 -1.42
CA ARG A 175 -2.78 9.33 -1.65
C ARG A 175 -3.73 8.90 -0.53
N ALA A 176 -4.84 8.28 -0.90
CA ALA A 176 -5.71 7.55 0.01
C ALA A 176 -5.78 6.09 -0.40
N SER A 177 -5.61 5.17 0.56
CA SER A 177 -5.57 3.73 0.29
C SER A 177 -6.42 2.95 1.28
N MET A 178 -7.13 1.95 0.77
CA MET A 178 -7.75 0.93 1.60
C MET A 178 -6.68 0.14 2.37
N THR A 179 -6.98 -0.22 3.61
CA THR A 179 -6.14 -1.10 4.45
C THR A 179 -6.43 -2.57 4.17
N CYS A 180 -5.64 -3.48 4.74
CA CYS A 180 -5.79 -4.93 4.58
C CYS A 180 -7.23 -5.40 4.84
N VAL A 181 -7.84 -4.93 5.93
CA VAL A 181 -9.18 -5.37 6.38
C VAL A 181 -10.35 -4.70 5.65
N ASN A 182 -10.06 -3.74 4.76
CA ASN A 182 -11.10 -3.19 3.87
C ASN A 182 -11.38 -4.12 2.69
N CYS A 183 -10.42 -4.98 2.33
CA CYS A 183 -10.55 -5.96 1.24
C CYS A 183 -10.60 -7.40 1.74
N HIS A 184 -9.85 -7.72 2.80
CA HIS A 184 -9.76 -9.05 3.37
C HIS A 184 -10.60 -9.18 4.65
N ASN A 185 -11.29 -10.31 4.81
CA ASN A 185 -11.88 -10.65 6.09
C ASN A 185 -10.75 -11.07 7.05
N PRO A 186 -10.50 -10.39 8.19
CA PRO A 186 -9.39 -10.72 9.08
C PRO A 186 -9.47 -12.12 9.69
N HIS A 187 -10.67 -12.72 9.73
CA HIS A 187 -10.86 -14.09 10.22
C HIS A 187 -10.80 -15.14 9.12
N SER A 188 -10.83 -14.73 7.84
CA SER A 188 -10.66 -15.59 6.68
C SER A 188 -10.07 -14.77 5.52
N PRO A 189 -8.77 -14.44 5.57
CA PRO A 189 -8.21 -13.42 4.68
C PRO A 189 -8.04 -13.86 3.23
N SER A 190 -7.96 -15.16 2.96
CA SER A 190 -7.83 -15.67 1.59
C SER A 190 -9.05 -15.31 0.74
N PHE A 191 -8.83 -14.93 -0.51
CA PHE A 191 -9.91 -14.86 -1.49
C PHE A 191 -10.18 -16.24 -2.06
N ASP A 192 -11.45 -16.58 -2.20
CA ASP A 192 -11.85 -17.77 -2.94
C ASP A 192 -11.42 -17.65 -4.40
N THR A 193 -11.02 -18.79 -4.97
CA THR A 193 -10.75 -18.88 -6.40
C THR A 193 -12.04 -18.54 -7.14
N LYS A 194 -11.98 -17.47 -7.93
CA LYS A 194 -13.08 -17.03 -8.78
C LYS A 194 -12.60 -16.88 -10.21
N TRP A 195 -13.51 -17.11 -11.14
CA TRP A 195 -13.25 -16.78 -12.53
C TRP A 195 -13.03 -15.27 -12.68
N PRO A 196 -12.16 -14.84 -13.61
CA PRO A 196 -12.03 -13.43 -13.93
C PRO A 196 -13.39 -12.85 -14.26
N ALA A 197 -13.64 -11.60 -13.86
CA ALA A 197 -14.91 -10.91 -14.12
C ALA A 197 -15.14 -10.58 -15.62
N ARG A 198 -14.37 -11.17 -16.53
CA ARG A 198 -14.61 -11.10 -17.97
C ARG A 198 -15.70 -12.09 -18.36
N PHE A 199 -16.42 -11.76 -19.42
CA PHE A 199 -17.38 -12.66 -20.03
C PHE A 199 -16.69 -13.99 -20.37
N ASN A 200 -17.18 -15.08 -19.77
CA ASN A 200 -16.64 -16.42 -19.95
C ASN A 200 -17.70 -17.28 -20.65
N THR A 201 -17.44 -17.59 -21.92
CA THR A 201 -18.32 -18.40 -22.77
C THR A 201 -18.48 -19.84 -22.27
N GLN A 202 -17.47 -20.40 -21.59
CA GLN A 202 -17.53 -21.74 -20.99
C GLN A 202 -18.50 -21.76 -19.79
N LYS A 203 -18.48 -20.73 -18.94
CA LYS A 203 -19.41 -20.64 -17.80
C LYS A 203 -20.87 -20.47 -18.20
N ILE A 204 -21.13 -19.90 -19.37
CA ILE A 204 -22.50 -19.79 -19.91
C ILE A 204 -23.02 -21.16 -20.34
N LYS A 205 -22.15 -21.99 -20.94
CA LYS A 205 -22.50 -23.37 -21.30
C LYS A 205 -22.76 -24.23 -20.07
N GLU A 206 -21.94 -24.10 -19.03
CA GLU A 206 -22.08 -24.85 -17.76
C GLU A 206 -23.29 -24.46 -16.90
N ARG A 207 -23.95 -23.33 -17.20
CA ARG A 207 -25.13 -22.83 -16.49
C ARG A 207 -26.46 -23.14 -17.22
N LYS A 208 -26.39 -23.68 -18.44
CA LYS A 208 -27.54 -24.21 -19.17
C LYS A 208 -27.73 -25.68 -18.80
#